data_AF-A0A4S3LQJ7-F1
#
_entry.id   AF-A0A4S3LQJ7-F1
#
_cell.length_a   1.000
_cell.length_b   1.000
_cell.length_c   1.000
_cell.angle_alpha   90.00
_cell.angle_beta   90.00
_cell.angle_gamma   90.00
#
_symmetry.space_group_name_H-M   'P 1'
#
loop_
_entity.id
_entity.type
_entity.pdbx_description
1 polymer ?
#
loop_
_entity_poly.entity_id
_entity_poly.type
_entity_poly.pdbx_seq_one_letter_code
_entity_poly.pdbx_strand_id
1 'polypeptide(L)'
;MNKVDSGIVIFDIDGTLTDSVEQHQRAFEIALRTFSFPNLRTNWGDYTHHTDSAIFEEAWEEAHYESRPDLSELEYQYRCALEHEIASRPFTEITGAAVFLQWLKDHSWSVVFATGSLRFGAVKKLAAVGVDAEKVDLVTASEFRTREEIVREAIRLGSKKFPAAHKHSVISIGDGLWDLKAANNLNLPFIGIGRDAKAKVLTDLGAPVFDDFINLMNNGIGLFR
;
A
#
# COMPACT_ATOMS: atom_id res chain seq x y z
N MET A 1 34.68 -5.45 5.93
CA MET A 1 33.54 -5.34 5.00
C MET A 1 32.33 -5.00 5.84
N ASN A 2 31.89 -3.74 5.79
CA ASN A 2 30.75 -3.28 6.56
C ASN A 2 29.50 -3.98 6.02
N LYS A 3 28.84 -4.75 6.86
CA LYS A 3 27.50 -5.27 6.61
C LYS A 3 26.61 -4.07 6.30
N VAL A 4 25.82 -4.14 5.24
CA VAL A 4 24.89 -3.05 4.90
C VAL A 4 23.71 -3.18 5.86
N ASP A 5 23.83 -2.59 7.05
CA ASP A 5 22.80 -2.67 8.10
C ASP A 5 21.66 -1.65 7.91
N SER A 6 21.62 -0.95 6.77
CA SER A 6 20.61 0.09 6.47
C SER A 6 20.18 0.06 5.01
N GLY A 7 18.87 0.14 4.77
CA GLY A 7 18.29 0.21 3.42
C GLY A 7 16.95 0.94 3.41
N ILE A 8 16.18 0.75 2.34
CA ILE A 8 14.83 1.27 2.18
C ILE A 8 13.83 0.12 2.38
N VAL A 9 12.82 0.33 3.19
CA VAL A 9 11.63 -0.54 3.25
C VAL A 9 10.44 0.23 2.71
N ILE A 10 9.78 -0.35 1.71
CA ILE A 10 8.60 0.20 1.05
C ILE A 10 7.40 -0.63 1.48
N PHE A 11 6.45 0.00 2.15
CA PHE A 11 5.26 -0.66 2.68
C PHE A 11 4.01 -0.32 1.87
N ASP A 12 3.29 -1.35 1.43
CA ASP A 12 1.85 -1.24 1.29
C ASP A 12 1.19 -1.03 2.67
N ILE A 13 -0.06 -0.54 2.68
CA ILE A 13 -0.78 -0.19 3.90
C ILE A 13 -1.97 -1.12 4.14
N ASP A 14 -2.84 -1.30 3.15
CA ASP A 14 -4.15 -1.94 3.29
C ASP A 14 -4.05 -3.45 3.35
N GLY A 15 -4.34 -4.05 4.49
CA GLY A 15 -4.14 -5.49 4.71
C GLY A 15 -2.68 -5.85 5.00
N THR A 16 -1.77 -4.90 4.83
CA THR A 16 -0.34 -5.02 5.17
C THR A 16 -0.04 -4.47 6.56
N LEU A 17 -0.24 -3.16 6.78
CA LEU A 17 0.00 -2.48 8.07
C LEU A 17 -1.27 -2.36 8.90
N THR A 18 -2.42 -2.22 8.26
CA THR A 18 -3.72 -2.08 8.93
C THR A 18 -4.73 -3.06 8.39
N ASP A 19 -5.57 -3.61 9.29
CA ASP A 19 -6.79 -4.32 8.90
C ASP A 19 -7.85 -3.30 8.46
N SER A 20 -7.74 -2.87 7.21
CA SER A 20 -8.51 -1.77 6.62
C SER A 20 -9.19 -2.12 5.30
N VAL A 21 -8.94 -3.31 4.73
CA VAL A 21 -9.37 -3.68 3.38
C VAL A 21 -10.89 -3.59 3.21
N GLU A 22 -11.66 -4.12 4.16
CA GLU A 22 -13.13 -4.17 4.05
C GLU A 22 -13.74 -2.77 4.13
N GLN A 23 -13.35 -1.95 5.12
CA GLN A 23 -13.83 -0.56 5.24
C GLN A 23 -13.40 0.28 4.03
N HIS A 24 -12.16 0.10 3.54
CA HIS A 24 -11.65 0.79 2.36
C HIS A 24 -12.50 0.47 1.14
N GLN A 25 -12.70 -0.82 0.84
CA GLN A 25 -13.45 -1.26 -0.33
C GLN A 25 -14.92 -0.81 -0.27
N ARG A 26 -15.55 -0.84 0.91
CA ARG A 26 -16.92 -0.31 1.08
C ARG A 26 -16.99 1.18 0.80
N ALA A 27 -16.11 1.97 1.42
CA ALA A 27 -16.09 3.42 1.21
C ALA A 27 -15.81 3.78 -0.26
N PHE A 28 -14.88 3.06 -0.89
CA PHE A 28 -14.54 3.26 -2.29
C PHE A 28 -15.69 2.87 -3.22
N GLU A 29 -16.37 1.76 -2.96
CA GLU A 29 -17.56 1.37 -3.71
C GLU A 29 -18.68 2.41 -3.58
N ILE A 30 -18.95 2.90 -2.35
CA ILE A 30 -19.95 3.95 -2.10
C ILE A 30 -19.61 5.20 -2.92
N ALA A 31 -18.34 5.61 -2.93
CA ALA A 31 -17.88 6.76 -3.70
C ALA A 31 -18.03 6.54 -5.20
N LEU A 32 -17.64 5.38 -5.74
CA LEU A 32 -17.82 5.09 -7.17
C LEU A 32 -19.29 5.05 -7.59
N ARG A 33 -20.19 4.62 -6.69
CA ARG A 33 -21.64 4.58 -6.95
C ARG A 33 -22.32 5.95 -6.97
N THR A 34 -21.63 7.03 -6.63
CA THR A 34 -22.15 8.39 -6.86
C THR A 34 -22.06 8.80 -8.33
N PHE A 35 -21.26 8.08 -9.12
CA PHE A 35 -21.15 8.24 -10.56
C PHE A 35 -22.05 7.23 -11.29
N SER A 36 -22.50 7.58 -12.49
CA SER A 36 -23.33 6.70 -13.32
C SER A 36 -22.46 5.69 -14.07
N PHE A 37 -21.93 4.70 -13.35
CA PHE A 37 -21.18 3.58 -13.91
C PHE A 37 -22.09 2.34 -14.09
N PRO A 38 -22.69 2.12 -15.29
CA PRO A 38 -23.69 1.08 -15.49
C PRO A 38 -23.15 -0.34 -15.31
N ASN A 39 -21.84 -0.53 -15.56
CA ASN A 39 -21.16 -1.82 -15.49
C ASN A 39 -20.07 -1.83 -14.40
N LEU A 40 -20.24 -1.06 -13.31
CA LEU A 40 -19.25 -1.00 -12.24
C LEU A 40 -18.94 -2.40 -11.70
N ARG A 41 -17.68 -2.83 -11.86
CA ARG A 41 -17.19 -4.11 -11.36
C ARG A 41 -16.75 -3.92 -9.91
N THR A 42 -17.17 -4.82 -9.03
CA THR A 42 -16.75 -4.82 -7.61
C THR A 42 -15.72 -5.91 -7.31
N ASN A 43 -15.42 -6.77 -8.29
CA ASN A 43 -14.21 -7.58 -8.27
C ASN A 43 -13.03 -6.70 -8.71
N TRP A 44 -12.46 -5.96 -7.75
CA TRP A 44 -11.38 -5.00 -7.99
C TRP A 44 -10.16 -5.61 -8.68
N GLY A 45 -9.98 -6.93 -8.56
CA GLY A 45 -8.91 -7.67 -9.22
C GLY A 45 -8.98 -7.69 -10.74
N ASP A 46 -10.16 -7.46 -11.32
CA ASP A 46 -10.38 -7.54 -12.77
C ASP A 46 -9.96 -6.27 -13.52
N TYR A 47 -9.72 -5.16 -12.81
CA TYR A 47 -9.25 -3.91 -13.42
C TYR A 47 -7.79 -4.04 -13.87
N THR A 48 -7.38 -3.26 -14.89
CA THR A 48 -6.02 -3.30 -15.44
C THR A 48 -4.97 -2.94 -14.40
N HIS A 49 -5.28 -1.96 -13.56
CA HIS A 49 -4.42 -1.48 -12.49
C HIS A 49 -5.16 -1.48 -11.15
N HIS A 50 -4.47 -1.92 -10.09
CA HIS A 50 -5.03 -2.09 -8.74
C HIS A 50 -4.74 -0.88 -7.84
N THR A 51 -5.05 0.30 -8.35
CA THR A 51 -5.01 1.59 -7.63
C THR A 51 -6.38 2.25 -7.75
N ASP A 52 -6.80 2.97 -6.71
CA ASP A 52 -8.13 3.60 -6.68
C ASP A 52 -8.33 4.57 -7.85
N SER A 53 -7.34 5.40 -8.18
CA SER A 53 -7.42 6.35 -9.28
C SER A 53 -7.51 5.66 -10.64
N ALA A 54 -6.71 4.62 -10.89
CA ALA A 54 -6.77 3.91 -12.17
C ALA A 54 -8.04 3.09 -12.32
N ILE A 55 -8.56 2.50 -11.23
CA ILE A 55 -9.88 1.83 -11.24
C ILE A 55 -10.97 2.82 -11.61
N PHE A 56 -10.96 4.01 -11.01
CA PHE A 56 -11.92 5.07 -11.34
C PHE A 56 -11.80 5.54 -12.79
N GLU A 57 -10.59 5.77 -13.28
CA GLU A 57 -10.35 6.15 -14.67
C GLU A 57 -10.85 5.07 -15.65
N GLU A 58 -10.58 3.80 -15.38
CA GLU A 58 -11.05 2.69 -16.22
C GLU A 58 -12.58 2.56 -16.18
N ALA A 59 -13.21 2.69 -15.00
CA ALA A 59 -14.67 2.70 -14.88
C ALA A 59 -15.30 3.91 -15.61
N TRP A 60 -14.61 5.06 -15.61
CA TRP A 60 -15.01 6.26 -16.31
C TRP A 60 -14.97 6.07 -17.84
N GLU A 61 -13.91 5.45 -18.35
CA GLU A 61 -13.76 5.07 -19.76
C GLU A 61 -14.82 4.04 -20.19
N GLU A 62 -15.06 3.01 -19.38
CA GLU A 62 -16.08 1.98 -19.61
C GLU A 62 -17.51 2.54 -19.65
N ALA A 63 -17.77 3.64 -18.93
CA ALA A 63 -19.04 4.34 -18.93
C ALA A 63 -19.20 5.35 -20.09
N HIS A 64 -18.17 5.49 -20.95
CA HIS A 64 -18.17 6.36 -22.12
C HIS A 64 -18.43 7.85 -21.80
N TYR A 65 -17.94 8.33 -20.66
CA TYR A 65 -17.96 9.76 -20.36
C TYR A 65 -17.07 10.54 -21.33
N GLU A 66 -17.60 11.61 -21.93
CA GLU A 66 -16.84 12.48 -22.85
C GLU A 66 -15.88 13.44 -22.14
N SER A 67 -16.13 13.71 -20.85
CA SER A 67 -15.32 14.60 -20.04
C SER A 67 -14.16 13.85 -19.37
N ARG A 68 -13.21 14.58 -18.79
CA ARG A 68 -12.11 13.97 -18.02
C ARG A 68 -12.61 13.45 -16.68
N PRO A 69 -12.03 12.35 -16.15
CA PRO A 69 -12.34 11.85 -14.82
C PRO A 69 -12.20 12.94 -13.75
N ASP A 70 -13.24 13.12 -12.94
CA ASP A 70 -13.24 14.06 -11.82
C ASP A 70 -12.70 13.41 -10.55
N LEU A 71 -11.37 13.31 -10.45
CA LEU A 71 -10.69 12.77 -9.28
C LEU A 71 -10.97 13.58 -8.01
N SER A 72 -11.26 14.88 -8.13
CA SER A 72 -11.54 15.71 -6.97
C SER A 72 -12.88 15.36 -6.32
N GLU A 73 -13.89 15.07 -7.16
CA GLU A 73 -15.18 14.59 -6.69
C GLU A 73 -15.06 13.17 -6.11
N LEU A 74 -14.31 12.28 -6.75
CA LEU A 74 -14.03 10.95 -6.20
C LEU A 74 -13.42 11.03 -4.80
N GLU A 75 -12.38 11.84 -4.63
CA GLU A 75 -11.72 12.01 -3.34
C GLU A 75 -12.65 12.60 -2.27
N TYR A 76 -13.54 13.52 -2.65
CA TYR A 76 -14.54 14.07 -1.76
C TYR A 76 -15.55 13.01 -1.30
N GLN A 77 -16.12 12.26 -2.25
CA GLN A 77 -17.11 11.22 -1.95
C GLN A 77 -16.49 10.08 -1.13
N TYR A 78 -15.28 9.65 -1.49
CA TYR A 78 -14.53 8.66 -0.74
C TYR A 78 -14.23 9.11 0.68
N ARG A 79 -13.84 10.37 0.89
CA ARG A 79 -13.62 10.93 2.23
C ARG A 79 -14.87 10.82 3.09
N CYS A 80 -16.01 11.30 2.59
CA CYS A 80 -17.28 11.25 3.32
C CYS A 80 -17.69 9.81 3.66
N ALA A 81 -17.58 8.89 2.70
CA ALA A 81 -17.90 7.49 2.90
C ALA A 81 -16.93 6.83 3.91
N LEU A 82 -15.64 7.10 3.82
CA LEU A 82 -14.65 6.50 4.71
C LEU A 82 -14.79 6.99 6.14
N GLU A 83 -15.04 8.29 6.35
CA GLU A 83 -15.30 8.85 7.68
C GLU A 83 -16.49 8.17 8.34
N HIS A 84 -17.54 7.85 7.57
CA HIS A 84 -18.67 7.09 8.06
C HIS A 84 -18.30 5.65 8.45
N GLU A 85 -17.58 4.93 7.58
CA GLU A 85 -17.15 3.55 7.86
C GLU A 85 -16.30 3.46 9.13
N ILE A 86 -15.27 4.33 9.26
CA ILE A 86 -14.34 4.28 10.39
C ILE A 86 -14.92 4.81 11.70
N ALA A 87 -15.99 5.61 11.67
CA ALA A 87 -16.70 6.03 12.88
C ALA A 87 -17.37 4.84 13.58
N SER A 88 -17.84 3.86 12.81
CA SER A 88 -18.45 2.63 13.33
C SER A 88 -17.42 1.56 13.69
N ARG A 89 -16.40 1.40 12.85
CA ARG A 89 -15.36 0.39 12.99
C ARG A 89 -13.99 0.97 12.63
N PRO A 90 -13.29 1.58 13.60
CA PRO A 90 -11.96 2.15 13.38
C PRO A 90 -10.99 1.11 12.82
N PHE A 91 -9.98 1.58 12.09
CA PHE A 91 -8.89 0.72 11.66
C PHE A 91 -8.13 0.17 12.86
N THR A 92 -7.64 -1.05 12.70
CA THR A 92 -6.72 -1.68 13.64
C THR A 92 -5.45 -2.05 12.91
N GLU A 93 -4.35 -2.19 13.64
CA GLU A 93 -3.10 -2.65 13.03
C GLU A 93 -3.19 -4.13 12.65
N ILE A 94 -2.47 -4.52 11.60
CA ILE A 94 -2.03 -5.91 11.48
C ILE A 94 -1.04 -6.16 12.62
N THR A 95 -1.18 -7.31 13.29
CA THR A 95 -0.53 -7.57 14.58
C THR A 95 0.98 -7.29 14.53
N GLY A 96 1.43 -6.34 15.37
CA GLY A 96 2.83 -5.97 15.50
C GLY A 96 3.36 -4.94 14.49
N ALA A 97 2.51 -4.37 13.61
CA ALA A 97 2.93 -3.40 12.61
C ALA A 97 3.61 -2.18 13.23
N ALA A 98 3.00 -1.56 14.26
CA ALA A 98 3.57 -0.39 14.92
C ALA A 98 4.93 -0.70 15.57
N VAL A 99 5.04 -1.87 16.21
CA VAL A 99 6.28 -2.34 16.83
C VAL A 99 7.37 -2.57 15.79
N PHE A 100 7.03 -3.16 14.64
CA PHE A 100 7.98 -3.40 13.57
C PHE A 100 8.46 -2.13 12.88
N LEU A 101 7.58 -1.16 12.66
CA LEU A 101 7.95 0.16 12.16
C LEU A 101 8.93 0.87 13.11
N GLN A 102 8.70 0.77 14.43
CA GLN A 102 9.64 1.28 15.43
C GLN A 102 10.98 0.54 15.39
N TRP A 103 10.97 -0.79 15.26
CA TRP A 103 12.19 -1.59 15.11
C TRP A 103 13.01 -1.15 13.90
N LEU A 104 12.38 -0.95 12.73
CA LEU A 104 13.05 -0.46 11.53
C LEU A 104 13.72 0.90 11.74
N LYS A 105 13.02 1.82 12.41
CA LYS A 105 13.54 3.14 12.77
C LYS A 105 14.76 3.04 13.69
N ASP A 106 14.70 2.20 14.71
CA ASP A 106 15.82 1.98 15.65
C ASP A 106 17.04 1.35 14.97
N HIS A 107 16.83 0.64 13.85
CA HIS A 107 17.88 0.04 13.02
C HIS A 107 18.22 0.88 11.78
N SER A 108 17.86 2.17 11.77
CA SER A 108 18.22 3.13 10.70
C SER A 108 17.75 2.76 9.29
N TRP A 109 16.64 2.02 9.17
CA TRP A 109 15.98 1.80 7.89
C TRP A 109 15.19 3.04 7.45
N SER A 110 15.29 3.38 6.17
CA SER A 110 14.46 4.39 5.54
C SER A 110 13.10 3.78 5.21
N VAL A 111 12.07 4.12 5.97
CA VAL A 111 10.71 3.66 5.74
C VAL A 111 9.98 4.62 4.81
N VAL A 112 9.32 4.08 3.78
CA VAL A 112 8.45 4.80 2.85
C VAL A 112 7.15 4.04 2.67
N PHE A 113 6.03 4.74 2.63
CA PHE A 113 4.70 4.16 2.45
C PHE A 113 4.23 4.36 1.02
N ALA A 114 3.73 3.30 0.39
CA ALA A 114 3.43 3.20 -1.02
C ALA A 114 2.15 2.38 -1.20
N THR A 115 1.04 3.06 -1.47
CA THR A 115 -0.30 2.41 -1.47
C THR A 115 -1.10 2.73 -2.72
N GLY A 116 -1.87 1.76 -3.20
CA GLY A 116 -2.89 1.96 -4.22
C GLY A 116 -4.14 2.70 -3.72
N SER A 117 -4.23 3.05 -2.43
CA SER A 117 -5.33 3.84 -1.87
C SER A 117 -5.22 5.32 -2.22
N LEU A 118 -6.35 6.03 -2.28
CA LEU A 118 -6.38 7.50 -2.24
C LEU A 118 -5.79 8.05 -0.92
N ARG A 119 -5.19 9.24 -0.98
CA ARG A 119 -4.37 9.81 0.10
C ARG A 119 -5.11 9.95 1.42
N PHE A 120 -6.36 10.43 1.41
CA PHE A 120 -7.11 10.60 2.65
C PHE A 120 -7.22 9.28 3.44
N GLY A 121 -7.49 8.17 2.74
CA GLY A 121 -7.57 6.85 3.34
C GLY A 121 -6.23 6.39 3.89
N ALA A 122 -5.16 6.55 3.10
CA ALA A 122 -3.80 6.24 3.53
C ALA A 122 -3.42 6.97 4.83
N VAL A 123 -3.71 8.27 4.93
CA VAL A 123 -3.46 9.09 6.13
C VAL A 123 -4.20 8.53 7.36
N LYS A 124 -5.49 8.17 7.22
CA LYS A 124 -6.28 7.61 8.33
C LYS A 124 -5.75 6.25 8.78
N LYS A 125 -5.29 5.42 7.85
CA LYS A 125 -4.70 4.10 8.14
C LYS A 125 -3.36 4.24 8.86
N LEU A 126 -2.47 5.11 8.39
CA LEU A 126 -1.19 5.38 9.07
C LEU A 126 -1.37 5.88 10.51
N ALA A 127 -2.37 6.72 10.75
CA ALA A 127 -2.69 7.17 12.11
C ALA A 127 -3.05 6.00 13.06
N ALA A 128 -3.66 4.92 12.55
CA ALA A 128 -4.02 3.74 13.34
C ALA A 128 -2.80 2.93 13.82
N VAL A 129 -1.66 3.05 13.13
CA VAL A 129 -0.36 2.47 13.54
C VAL A 129 0.58 3.51 14.17
N GLY A 130 0.05 4.68 14.57
CA GLY A 130 0.81 5.74 15.24
C GLY A 130 1.76 6.51 14.32
N VAL A 131 1.57 6.45 13.01
CA VAL A 131 2.38 7.17 12.02
C VAL A 131 1.69 8.47 11.63
N ASP A 132 2.39 9.58 11.83
CA ASP A 132 1.98 10.90 11.35
C ASP A 132 2.39 11.06 9.86
N ALA A 133 1.39 11.07 8.98
CA ALA A 133 1.59 11.13 7.53
C ALA A 133 2.34 12.38 7.06
N GLU A 134 2.30 13.49 7.82
CA GLU A 134 3.02 14.74 7.49
C GLU A 134 4.53 14.65 7.79
N LYS A 135 4.95 13.63 8.55
CA LYS A 135 6.34 13.44 8.98
C LYS A 135 7.04 12.29 8.25
N VAL A 136 6.37 11.66 7.29
CA VAL A 136 6.89 10.49 6.57
C VAL A 136 6.73 10.65 5.07
N ASP A 137 7.50 9.87 4.33
CA ASP A 137 7.35 9.78 2.88
C ASP A 137 6.15 8.86 2.56
N LEU A 138 5.08 9.43 1.98
CA LEU A 138 3.86 8.71 1.60
C LEU A 138 3.54 8.98 0.12
N VAL A 139 3.48 7.92 -0.67
CA VAL A 139 3.12 7.93 -2.11
C VAL A 139 1.83 7.14 -2.32
N THR A 140 0.88 7.71 -3.05
CA THR A 140 -0.48 7.17 -3.12
C THR A 140 -1.04 7.18 -4.54
N ALA A 141 -2.21 6.58 -4.71
CA ALA A 141 -2.97 6.63 -5.96
C ALA A 141 -3.46 8.05 -6.31
N SER A 142 -3.48 8.99 -5.35
CA SER A 142 -3.81 10.40 -5.62
C SER A 142 -2.75 11.10 -6.48
N GLU A 143 -1.50 10.61 -6.49
CA GLU A 143 -0.42 11.22 -7.28
C GLU A 143 0.02 10.39 -8.48
N PHE A 144 -0.15 9.08 -8.42
CA PHE A 144 0.37 8.15 -9.42
C PHE A 144 -0.67 7.10 -9.79
N ARG A 145 -0.70 6.76 -11.07
CA ARG A 145 -1.72 5.88 -11.63
C ARG A 145 -1.43 4.42 -11.35
N THR A 146 -0.17 3.97 -11.46
CA THR A 146 0.18 2.54 -11.35
C THR A 146 0.95 2.22 -10.06
N ARG A 147 0.84 0.96 -9.59
CA ARG A 147 1.62 0.47 -8.44
C ARG A 147 3.12 0.64 -8.68
N GLU A 148 3.59 0.39 -9.91
CA GLU A 148 5.01 0.56 -10.27
C GLU A 148 5.46 2.03 -10.20
N GLU A 149 4.64 2.98 -10.63
CA GLU A 149 4.96 4.41 -10.47
C GLU A 149 5.01 4.82 -9.00
N ILE A 150 4.04 4.37 -8.21
CA ILE A 150 3.98 4.58 -6.76
C ILE A 150 5.26 4.05 -6.09
N VAL A 151 5.64 2.81 -6.38
CA VAL A 151 6.84 2.18 -5.80
C VAL A 151 8.12 2.85 -6.31
N ARG A 152 8.22 3.22 -7.60
CA ARG A 152 9.40 3.95 -8.11
C ARG A 152 9.59 5.30 -7.41
N GLU A 153 8.51 6.03 -7.20
CA GLU A 153 8.60 7.29 -6.45
C GLU A 153 8.96 7.04 -4.99
N ALA A 154 8.42 5.98 -4.37
CA ALA A 154 8.79 5.60 -3.01
C ALA A 154 10.30 5.30 -2.89
N ILE A 155 10.89 4.58 -3.85
CA ILE A 155 12.35 4.35 -3.93
C ILE A 155 13.08 5.69 -4.01
N ARG A 156 12.64 6.59 -4.90
CA ARG A 156 13.27 7.90 -5.10
C ARG A 156 13.25 8.73 -3.82
N LEU A 157 12.13 8.76 -3.10
CA LEU A 157 12.01 9.46 -1.81
C LEU A 157 12.90 8.82 -0.74
N GLY A 158 12.83 7.51 -0.58
CA GLY A 158 13.63 6.78 0.41
C GLY A 158 15.14 6.92 0.18
N SER A 159 15.56 7.02 -1.08
CA SER A 159 16.96 7.18 -1.49
C SER A 159 17.56 8.53 -1.08
N LYS A 160 16.75 9.58 -0.87
CA LYS A 160 17.24 10.91 -0.47
C LYS A 160 17.95 10.91 0.88
N LYS A 161 17.69 9.89 1.71
CA LYS A 161 18.32 9.72 3.03
C LYS A 161 19.72 9.12 2.95
N PHE A 162 20.14 8.67 1.76
CA PHE A 162 21.44 8.06 1.52
C PHE A 162 22.33 8.95 0.62
N PRO A 163 23.65 8.97 0.82
CA PRO A 163 24.57 9.59 -0.14
C PRO A 163 24.48 8.92 -1.52
N ALA A 164 24.63 9.67 -2.61
CA ALA A 164 24.46 9.17 -3.99
C ALA A 164 25.38 7.98 -4.35
N ALA A 165 26.53 7.83 -3.68
CA ALA A 165 27.46 6.71 -3.87
C ALA A 165 27.13 5.47 -3.02
N HIS A 166 26.13 5.54 -2.14
CA HIS A 166 25.79 4.47 -1.20
C HIS A 166 24.82 3.48 -1.84
N LYS A 167 25.27 2.23 -2.02
CA LYS A 167 24.37 1.13 -2.35
C LYS A 167 23.56 0.77 -1.12
N HIS A 168 22.25 0.77 -1.25
CA HIS A 168 21.30 0.38 -0.22
C HIS A 168 20.40 -0.75 -0.75
N SER A 169 19.99 -1.65 0.13
CA SER A 169 18.93 -2.62 -0.20
C SER A 169 17.58 -1.91 -0.25
N VAL A 170 16.68 -2.40 -1.10
CA VAL A 170 15.30 -1.94 -1.17
C VAL A 170 14.43 -3.18 -1.03
N ILE A 171 13.57 -3.20 -0.02
CA ILE A 171 12.66 -4.31 0.25
C ILE A 171 11.23 -3.77 0.14
N SER A 172 10.39 -4.46 -0.62
CA SER A 172 8.95 -4.18 -0.68
C SER A 172 8.20 -5.16 0.23
N ILE A 173 7.24 -4.65 1.00
CA ILE A 173 6.40 -5.43 1.91
C ILE A 173 4.94 -5.16 1.59
N GLY A 174 4.15 -6.21 1.37
CA GLY A 174 2.73 -6.12 1.03
C GLY A 174 1.97 -7.42 1.28
N ASP A 175 0.65 -7.40 1.10
CA ASP A 175 -0.24 -8.56 1.32
C ASP A 175 -0.86 -9.11 0.01
N GLY A 176 -0.80 -8.32 -1.07
CA GLY A 176 -1.51 -8.59 -2.31
C GLY A 176 -0.64 -9.13 -3.45
N LEU A 177 -1.29 -9.85 -4.36
CA LEU A 177 -0.65 -10.29 -5.62
C LEU A 177 -0.14 -9.12 -6.45
N TRP A 178 -0.84 -7.97 -6.44
CA TRP A 178 -0.42 -6.76 -7.15
C TRP A 178 0.86 -6.15 -6.56
N ASP A 179 1.09 -6.28 -5.26
CA ASP A 179 2.33 -5.80 -4.62
C ASP A 179 3.52 -6.65 -5.04
N LEU A 180 3.35 -7.97 -5.03
CA LEU A 180 4.36 -8.91 -5.52
C LEU A 180 4.66 -8.67 -7.01
N LYS A 181 3.63 -8.45 -7.84
CA LYS A 181 3.81 -8.14 -9.27
C LYS A 181 4.60 -6.85 -9.47
N ALA A 182 4.25 -5.78 -8.77
CA ALA A 182 4.96 -4.50 -8.86
C ALA A 182 6.41 -4.64 -8.39
N ALA A 183 6.66 -5.35 -7.28
CA ALA A 183 8.01 -5.63 -6.80
C ALA A 183 8.84 -6.41 -7.83
N ASN A 184 8.28 -7.48 -8.41
CA ASN A 184 8.94 -8.27 -9.45
C ASN A 184 9.25 -7.45 -10.71
N ASN A 185 8.29 -6.65 -11.18
CA ASN A 185 8.48 -5.76 -12.35
C ASN A 185 9.60 -4.74 -12.13
N LEU A 186 9.87 -4.38 -10.87
CA LEU A 186 10.94 -3.46 -10.47
C LEU A 186 12.21 -4.17 -9.98
N ASN A 187 12.26 -5.50 -10.06
CA ASN A 187 13.38 -6.34 -9.58
C ASN A 187 13.70 -6.12 -8.09
N LEU A 188 12.67 -5.98 -7.25
CA LEU A 188 12.80 -5.79 -5.81
C LEU A 188 12.58 -7.10 -5.05
N PRO A 189 13.38 -7.39 -4.00
CA PRO A 189 12.99 -8.32 -2.96
C PRO A 189 11.60 -7.98 -2.40
N PHE A 190 10.77 -9.01 -2.22
CA PHE A 190 9.42 -8.88 -1.69
C PHE A 190 9.23 -9.75 -0.45
N ILE A 191 8.53 -9.23 0.56
CA ILE A 191 8.08 -9.96 1.75
C ILE A 191 6.57 -9.85 1.84
N GLY A 192 5.90 -11.00 1.89
CA GLY A 192 4.45 -11.08 2.06
C GLY A 192 4.04 -11.01 3.53
N ILE A 193 2.96 -10.30 3.83
CA ILE A 193 2.25 -10.36 5.11
C ILE A 193 0.85 -10.92 4.87
N GLY A 194 0.44 -11.92 5.64
CA GLY A 194 -0.93 -12.43 5.58
C GLY A 194 -1.04 -13.91 5.87
N ARG A 195 -2.28 -14.41 5.85
CA ARG A 195 -2.65 -15.79 6.19
C ARG A 195 -3.51 -16.41 5.10
N ASP A 196 -3.77 -17.71 5.23
CA ASP A 196 -4.73 -18.47 4.44
C ASP A 196 -4.55 -18.29 2.93
N ALA A 197 -5.63 -17.95 2.20
CA ALA A 197 -5.63 -17.83 0.75
C ALA A 197 -4.67 -16.75 0.24
N LYS A 198 -4.56 -15.61 0.93
CA LYS A 198 -3.61 -14.54 0.54
C LYS A 198 -2.18 -15.03 0.66
N ALA A 199 -1.85 -15.64 1.80
CA ALA A 199 -0.52 -16.22 2.01
C ALA A 199 -0.20 -17.28 0.98
N LYS A 200 -1.15 -18.20 0.72
CA LYS A 200 -0.98 -19.28 -0.24
C LYS A 200 -0.62 -18.77 -1.64
N VAL A 201 -1.34 -17.77 -2.15
CA VAL A 201 -1.08 -17.18 -3.47
C VAL A 201 0.35 -16.63 -3.55
N LEU A 202 0.81 -15.92 -2.53
CA LEU A 202 2.16 -15.36 -2.49
C LEU A 202 3.24 -16.44 -2.34
N THR A 203 3.03 -17.43 -1.48
CA THR A 203 3.98 -18.55 -1.29
C THR A 203 4.09 -19.43 -2.54
N ASP A 204 2.97 -19.68 -3.24
CA ASP A 204 2.97 -20.47 -4.48
C ASP A 204 3.79 -19.79 -5.60
N LEU A 205 3.95 -18.46 -5.51
CA LEU A 205 4.79 -17.65 -6.40
C LEU A 205 6.22 -17.44 -5.86
N GLY A 206 6.59 -18.11 -4.77
CA GLY A 206 7.95 -18.14 -4.23
C GLY A 206 8.30 -16.97 -3.30
N ALA A 207 7.34 -16.11 -2.93
CA ALA A 207 7.60 -15.06 -1.95
C ALA A 207 7.68 -15.64 -0.52
N PRO A 208 8.62 -15.18 0.32
CA PRO A 208 8.55 -15.44 1.75
C PRO A 208 7.34 -14.72 2.34
N VAL A 209 6.51 -15.43 3.10
CA VAL A 209 5.29 -14.87 3.71
C VAL A 209 5.31 -15.12 5.22
N PHE A 210 4.88 -14.13 5.97
CA PHE A 210 4.74 -14.18 7.42
C PHE A 210 3.31 -13.84 7.81
N ASP A 211 2.79 -14.52 8.83
CA ASP A 211 1.40 -14.38 9.27
C ASP A 211 1.04 -12.97 9.75
N ASP A 212 2.03 -12.28 10.31
CA ASP A 212 1.97 -10.92 10.86
C ASP A 212 3.39 -10.41 11.16
N PHE A 213 3.52 -9.21 11.72
CA PHE A 213 4.83 -8.61 11.98
C PHE A 213 5.55 -9.18 13.20
N ILE A 214 4.84 -9.79 14.15
CA ILE A 214 5.49 -10.52 15.24
C ILE A 214 6.16 -11.77 14.67
N ASN A 215 5.48 -12.48 13.78
CA ASN A 215 6.04 -13.63 13.07
C ASN A 215 7.25 -13.23 12.20
N LEU A 216 7.16 -12.10 11.47
CA LEU A 216 8.29 -11.54 10.71
C LEU A 216 9.49 -11.20 11.60
N MET A 217 9.27 -10.53 12.75
CA MET A 217 10.35 -10.18 13.67
C MET A 217 11.03 -11.41 14.27
N ASN A 218 10.28 -12.48 14.54
CA ASN A 218 10.84 -13.69 15.14
C ASN A 218 11.60 -14.56 14.12
N ASN A 219 11.17 -14.57 12.85
CA ASN A 219 11.62 -15.58 11.88
C ASN A 219 12.23 -15.00 10.59
N GLY A 220 12.04 -13.72 10.31
CA GLY A 220 12.34 -13.11 9.01
C GLY A 220 13.31 -11.92 9.04
N ILE A 221 13.77 -11.46 10.20
CA ILE A 221 14.77 -10.36 10.30
C ILE A 221 16.04 -10.66 9.50
N GLY A 222 16.38 -11.94 9.31
CA GLY A 222 17.50 -12.35 8.47
C GLY A 222 17.40 -11.91 7.00
N LEU A 223 16.21 -11.50 6.52
CA LEU A 223 15.96 -10.98 5.17
C LEU A 223 16.35 -9.49 5.02
N PHE A 224 16.54 -8.77 6.13
CA PHE A 224 16.92 -7.35 6.15
C PHE A 224 18.45 -7.24 6.23
N ARG A 225 19.11 -7.18 5.06
CA ARG A 225 20.58 -7.11 4.90
C ARG A 225 20.99 -6.23 3.71
#